data_AF-A0A382KMC6-F1
#
_entry.id   AF-A0A382KMC6-F1
#
_cell.length_a   1.000
_cell.length_b   1.000
_cell.length_c   1.000
_cell.angle_alpha   90.00
_cell.angle_beta   90.00
_cell.angle_gamma   90.00
#
_symmetry.space_group_name_H-M   'P 1'
#
loop_
_entity.id
_entity.type
_entity.pdbx_description
1 polymer ?
#
loop_
_entity_poly.entity_id
_entity_poly.type
_entity_poly.pdbx_seq_one_letter_code
_entity_poly.pdbx_strand_id
1 'polypeptide(L)'
;MTKDIDQKLDDILEISTDIKKEAAVVKLPNNVEKMETDYNYTRENLYNLVERGQDAIDGILVLCKETEQPRAYEVAGQLIKTVGETAEKLLDVQKKLKELEKEDGNVRTQHNHLYVGSTSELQKFLKKNKQNGST
;
A
#
# COMPACT_ATOMS: atom_id res chain seq x y z
N MET A 1 -23.56 -41.57 42.04
CA MET A 1 -23.80 -42.43 40.85
C MET A 1 -23.77 -41.67 39.53
N THR A 2 -23.87 -40.33 39.50
CA THR A 2 -23.84 -39.54 38.24
C THR A 2 -22.43 -39.29 37.69
N LYS A 3 -21.44 -39.04 38.55
CA LYS A 3 -20.04 -38.80 38.13
C LYS A 3 -19.38 -39.95 37.34
N ASP A 4 -19.82 -41.18 37.57
CA ASP A 4 -19.30 -42.39 36.90
C ASP A 4 -19.79 -42.48 35.45
N ILE A 5 -20.99 -41.96 35.20
CA ILE A 5 -21.61 -41.94 33.87
C ILE A 5 -20.95 -40.84 33.04
N ASP A 6 -20.71 -39.68 33.64
CA ASP A 6 -20.03 -38.55 32.99
C ASP A 6 -18.61 -38.95 32.55
N GLN A 7 -17.85 -39.65 33.40
CA GLN A 7 -16.51 -40.13 33.06
C GLN A 7 -16.51 -41.16 31.91
N LYS A 8 -17.52 -42.03 31.85
CA LYS A 8 -17.65 -43.00 30.75
C LYS A 8 -18.09 -42.34 29.45
N LEU A 9 -18.92 -41.28 29.50
CA LEU A 9 -19.24 -40.50 28.32
C LEU A 9 -18.02 -39.75 27.78
N ASP A 10 -17.21 -39.16 28.66
CA ASP A 10 -15.99 -38.46 28.25
C ASP A 10 -14.98 -39.39 27.54
N ASP A 11 -14.85 -40.63 28.04
CA ASP A 11 -13.97 -41.66 27.45
C ASP A 11 -14.48 -42.18 26.09
N ILE A 12 -15.80 -42.32 25.93
CA ILE A 12 -16.42 -42.80 24.68
C ILE A 12 -16.42 -41.71 23.60
N LEU A 13 -16.61 -40.45 23.99
CA LEU A 13 -16.71 -39.36 23.04
C LEU A 13 -15.34 -38.77 22.63
N GLU A 14 -14.23 -39.23 23.22
CA GLU A 14 -12.87 -38.69 23.01
C GLU A 14 -12.84 -37.14 23.11
N ILE A 15 -13.75 -36.55 23.89
CA ILE A 15 -13.80 -35.10 24.09
C ILE A 15 -12.74 -34.76 25.13
N SER A 16 -11.52 -34.52 24.66
CA SER A 16 -10.49 -33.86 25.46
C SER A 16 -11.03 -32.47 25.87
N THR A 17 -11.32 -32.28 27.15
CA THR A 17 -11.76 -31.00 27.73
C THR A 17 -10.64 -29.94 27.78
N ASP A 18 -9.46 -30.27 27.28
CA ASP A 18 -8.40 -29.34 26.99
C ASP A 18 -8.74 -28.51 25.74
N ILE A 19 -9.54 -27.46 25.95
CA ILE A 19 -9.62 -26.36 24.98
C ILE A 19 -8.21 -25.75 24.91
N LYS A 20 -7.40 -26.20 23.97
CA LYS A 20 -6.10 -25.59 23.63
C LYS A 20 -6.35 -24.16 23.15
N LYS A 21 -6.39 -23.22 24.09
CA LYS A 21 -6.34 -21.77 23.84
C LYS A 21 -4.90 -21.35 23.58
N GLU A 22 -4.31 -21.89 22.53
CA GLU A 22 -3.18 -21.24 21.88
C GLU A 22 -3.51 -21.15 20.41
N ALA A 23 -4.44 -20.25 20.09
CA ALA A 23 -4.47 -19.67 18.77
C ALA A 23 -3.12 -18.95 18.62
N ALA A 24 -2.16 -19.61 17.99
CA ALA A 24 -0.97 -18.94 17.49
C ALA A 24 -1.47 -17.71 16.73
N VAL A 25 -1.13 -16.52 17.23
CA VAL A 25 -1.45 -15.27 16.55
C VAL A 25 -0.72 -15.35 15.23
N VAL A 26 -1.43 -15.78 14.19
CA VAL A 26 -1.00 -15.60 12.81
C VAL A 26 -0.95 -14.10 12.65
N LYS A 27 0.23 -13.52 12.77
CA LYS A 27 0.47 -12.14 12.39
C LYS A 27 0.09 -12.10 10.91
N LEU A 28 -1.10 -11.58 10.60
CA LEU A 28 -1.42 -11.24 9.23
C LEU A 28 -0.28 -10.35 8.75
N PRO A 29 0.38 -10.66 7.62
CA PRO A 29 1.44 -9.82 7.12
C PRO A 29 0.91 -8.40 7.02
N ASN A 30 1.59 -7.47 7.68
CA ASN A 30 1.19 -6.06 7.70
C ASN A 30 1.05 -5.62 6.25
N ASN A 31 -0.11 -5.07 5.87
CA ASN A 31 -0.36 -4.63 4.49
C ASN A 31 0.68 -3.60 4.00
N VAL A 32 1.28 -2.87 4.94
CA VAL A 32 2.36 -1.90 4.70
C VAL A 32 3.64 -2.59 4.20
N GLU A 33 4.05 -3.70 4.81
CA GLU A 33 5.24 -4.46 4.40
C GLU A 33 5.05 -5.09 3.00
N LYS A 34 3.81 -5.48 2.67
CA LYS A 34 3.47 -5.96 1.33
C LYS A 34 3.58 -4.86 0.28
N MET A 35 3.07 -3.66 0.56
CA MET A 35 3.12 -2.54 -0.37
C MET A 35 4.54 -2.13 -0.72
N GLU A 36 5.44 -2.06 0.27
CA GLU A 36 6.84 -1.74 0.03
C GLU A 36 7.55 -2.84 -0.77
N THR A 37 7.23 -4.10 -0.49
CA THR A 37 7.75 -5.26 -1.23
C THR A 37 7.29 -5.25 -2.68
N ASP A 38 6.01 -5.03 -2.94
CA ASP A 38 5.43 -4.98 -4.29
C ASP A 38 5.99 -3.80 -5.10
N TYR A 39 6.22 -2.65 -4.45
CA TYR A 39 6.87 -1.51 -5.06
C TYR A 39 8.32 -1.81 -5.46
N ASN A 40 9.10 -2.39 -4.53
CA ASN A 40 10.49 -2.77 -4.80
C ASN A 40 10.57 -3.77 -5.95
N TYR A 41 9.72 -4.79 -5.95
CA TYR A 41 9.63 -5.79 -7.02
C TYR A 41 9.26 -5.17 -8.38
N THR A 42 8.26 -4.29 -8.40
CA THR A 42 7.83 -3.62 -9.63
C THR A 42 8.93 -2.71 -10.18
N ARG A 43 9.63 -1.98 -9.30
CA ARG A 43 10.74 -1.10 -9.67
C ARG A 43 11.91 -1.90 -10.26
N GLU A 44 12.30 -2.99 -9.61
CA GLU A 44 13.36 -3.87 -10.10
C GLU A 44 13.00 -4.48 -11.46
N ASN A 45 11.77 -4.95 -11.62
CA ASN A 45 11.30 -5.49 -12.89
C ASN A 45 11.35 -4.44 -14.02
N LEU A 46 10.94 -3.19 -13.75
CA LEU A 46 11.01 -2.11 -14.73
C LEU A 46 12.47 -1.75 -15.09
N TYR A 47 13.39 -1.74 -14.13
CA TYR A 47 14.82 -1.55 -14.42
C TYR A 47 15.36 -2.66 -15.32
N ASN A 48 15.10 -3.92 -14.98
CA ASN A 48 15.52 -5.06 -15.77
C ASN A 48 14.97 -5.01 -17.20
N LEU A 49 13.72 -4.53 -17.36
CA LEU A 49 13.08 -4.42 -18.67
C LEU A 49 13.66 -3.27 -19.51
N VAL A 50 14.03 -2.16 -18.87
CA VAL A 50 14.73 -1.05 -19.53
C VAL A 50 16.15 -1.44 -19.95
N GLU A 51 16.91 -2.10 -19.08
CA GLU A 51 18.28 -2.56 -19.38
C GLU A 51 18.29 -3.56 -20.53
N ARG A 52 17.46 -4.62 -20.45
CA ARG A 52 17.30 -5.57 -21.55
C ARG A 52 16.76 -4.92 -22.82
N GLY A 53 15.93 -3.89 -22.66
CA GLY A 53 15.41 -3.07 -23.76
C GLY A 53 16.52 -2.31 -24.48
N GLN A 54 17.47 -1.73 -23.74
CA GLN A 54 18.63 -1.04 -24.31
C GLN A 54 19.54 -2.01 -25.06
N ASP A 55 19.85 -3.16 -24.48
CA ASP A 55 20.64 -4.21 -25.15
C ASP A 55 19.97 -4.69 -26.44
N ALA A 56 18.64 -4.89 -26.41
CA ALA A 56 17.86 -5.28 -27.57
C ALA A 56 17.84 -4.19 -28.65
N ILE A 57 17.74 -2.91 -28.26
CA ILE A 57 17.83 -1.78 -29.18
C ILE A 57 19.21 -1.76 -29.86
N ASP A 58 20.29 -1.92 -29.11
CA ASP A 58 21.64 -1.93 -29.67
C ASP A 58 21.85 -3.09 -30.65
N GLY A 59 21.40 -4.30 -30.28
CA GLY A 59 21.45 -5.47 -31.18
C GLY A 59 20.64 -5.26 -32.46
N ILE A 60 19.45 -4.67 -32.35
CA ILE A 60 18.61 -4.38 -33.52
C ILE A 60 19.19 -3.25 -34.37
N LEU A 61 19.83 -2.24 -33.77
CA LEU A 61 20.51 -1.17 -34.50
C LEU A 61 21.68 -1.70 -35.33
N VAL A 62 22.41 -2.70 -34.83
CA VAL A 62 23.44 -3.42 -35.62
C VAL A 62 22.79 -4.10 -36.82
N LEU A 63 21.71 -4.86 -36.61
CA LEU A 63 20.98 -5.52 -37.70
C LEU A 63 20.39 -4.54 -38.72
N CYS A 64 19.89 -3.39 -38.26
CA CYS A 64 19.36 -2.33 -39.14
C CYS A 64 20.46 -1.73 -40.02
N LYS A 65 21.68 -1.57 -39.49
CA LYS A 65 22.83 -1.09 -40.24
C LYS A 65 23.32 -2.13 -41.26
N GLU A 66 23.30 -3.41 -40.91
CA GLU A 66 23.71 -4.49 -41.83
C GLU A 66 22.72 -4.72 -42.97
N THR A 67 21.43 -4.62 -42.68
CA THR A 67 20.37 -4.92 -43.66
C THR A 67 20.00 -3.71 -44.54
N GLU A 68 20.31 -2.50 -44.09
CA GLU A 68 19.94 -1.22 -44.71
C GLU A 68 18.46 -1.13 -45.12
N GLN A 69 17.59 -1.94 -44.49
CA GLN A 69 16.17 -1.97 -44.84
C GLN A 69 15.39 -0.91 -44.08
N PRO A 70 14.61 -0.05 -44.77
CA PRO A 70 13.76 0.97 -44.12
C PRO A 70 12.81 0.38 -43.07
N ARG A 71 12.34 -0.85 -43.29
CA ARG A 71 11.43 -1.53 -42.36
C ARG A 71 12.08 -1.88 -41.03
N ALA A 72 13.37 -2.20 -41.03
CA ALA A 72 14.11 -2.52 -39.80
C ALA A 72 14.20 -1.29 -38.89
N TYR A 73 14.47 -0.11 -39.45
CA TYR A 73 14.49 1.15 -38.71
C TYR A 73 13.12 1.54 -38.13
N GLU A 74 12.03 1.23 -38.82
CA GLU A 74 10.69 1.47 -38.31
C GLU A 74 10.38 0.61 -37.09
N VAL A 75 10.74 -0.67 -37.14
CA VAL A 75 10.60 -1.61 -36.00
C VAL A 75 11.50 -1.21 -34.85
N ALA A 76 12.74 -0.79 -35.13
CA ALA A 76 13.64 -0.23 -34.12
C ALA A 76 13.05 1.00 -33.44
N GLY A 77 12.43 1.92 -34.20
CA GLY A 77 11.73 3.08 -33.66
C GLY A 77 10.54 2.71 -32.77
N GLN A 78 9.78 1.66 -33.13
CA GLN A 78 8.70 1.14 -32.29
C GLN A 78 9.23 0.54 -30.97
N LEU A 79 10.36 -0.18 -31.01
CA LEU A 79 11.02 -0.73 -29.83
C LEU A 79 11.58 0.36 -28.91
N ILE A 80 12.22 1.39 -29.47
CA ILE A 80 12.69 2.54 -28.69
C ILE A 80 11.51 3.20 -27.98
N LYS A 81 10.37 3.34 -28.67
CA LYS A 81 9.15 3.89 -28.08
C LYS A 81 8.64 3.05 -26.91
N THR A 82 8.58 1.72 -27.04
CA THR A 82 8.09 0.84 -25.94
C THR A 82 9.03 0.85 -24.73
N VAL A 83 10.35 0.94 -24.94
CA VAL A 83 11.32 1.11 -23.85
C VAL A 83 11.16 2.48 -23.18
N GLY A 84 10.94 3.55 -23.96
CA GLY A 84 10.63 4.88 -23.44
C GLY A 84 9.36 4.92 -22.58
N GLU A 85 8.27 4.31 -23.05
CA GLU A 85 7.02 4.18 -22.28
C GLU A 85 7.23 3.37 -20.98
N THR A 86 8.12 2.40 -20.98
CA THR A 86 8.47 1.62 -19.77
C THR A 86 9.25 2.47 -18.76
N ALA A 87 10.18 3.30 -19.24
CA ALA A 87 10.90 4.26 -18.40
C ALA A 87 9.96 5.35 -17.82
N GLU A 88 8.98 5.83 -18.60
CA GLU A 88 7.95 6.73 -18.11
C GLU A 88 7.09 6.09 -17.02
N LYS A 89 6.69 4.82 -17.18
CA LYS A 89 5.97 4.07 -16.15
C LYS A 89 6.79 3.97 -14.86
N LEU A 90 8.10 3.77 -14.94
CA LEU A 90 8.98 3.75 -13.76
C LEU A 90 8.89 5.08 -12.98
N LEU A 91 8.93 6.21 -13.68
CA LEU A 91 8.77 7.54 -13.06
C LEU A 91 7.36 7.72 -12.46
N ASP A 92 6.33 7.17 -13.10
CA ASP A 92 4.96 7.24 -12.60
C ASP A 92 4.77 6.43 -11.31
N VAL A 93 5.35 5.23 -11.21
CA VAL A 93 5.33 4.44 -9.96
C VAL A 93 5.97 5.24 -8.81
N GLN A 94 7.11 5.90 -9.05
CA GLN A 94 7.78 6.71 -8.03
C GLN A 94 6.91 7.89 -7.56
N LYS A 95 6.19 8.55 -8.48
CA LYS A 95 5.27 9.65 -8.14
C LYS A 95 4.11 9.15 -7.29
N LYS A 96 3.48 8.05 -7.70
CA LYS A 96 2.34 7.45 -6.97
C LYS A 96 2.71 7.04 -5.55
N LEU A 97 3.89 6.44 -5.36
CA LEU A 97 4.38 6.11 -4.01
C LEU A 97 4.50 7.36 -3.13
N LYS A 98 5.11 8.43 -3.67
CA LYS A 98 5.30 9.69 -2.95
C LYS A 98 3.98 10.40 -2.66
N GLU A 99 2.96 10.21 -3.49
CA GLU A 99 1.60 10.71 -3.25
C GLU A 99 0.89 9.91 -2.14
N LEU A 100 0.98 8.58 -2.18
CA LEU A 100 0.46 7.68 -1.13
C LEU A 100 1.07 8.03 0.25
N GLU A 101 2.39 8.18 0.34
CA GLU A 101 3.06 8.58 1.59
C GLU A 101 2.62 9.95 2.12
N LYS A 102 2.24 10.88 1.22
CA LYS A 102 1.78 12.22 1.60
C LYS A 102 0.33 12.23 2.10
N GLU A 103 -0.53 11.35 1.58
CA GLU A 103 -1.91 11.24 2.04
C GLU A 103 -1.98 10.72 3.48
N ASP A 104 -1.11 9.78 3.85
CA ASP A 104 -1.03 9.26 5.23
C ASP A 104 -0.59 10.31 6.26
N GLY A 105 0.19 11.31 5.85
CA GLY A 105 0.71 12.37 6.73
C GLY A 105 -0.27 13.50 7.07
N ASN A 106 -1.48 13.53 6.50
CA ASN A 106 -2.36 14.69 6.54
C ASN A 106 -3.67 14.46 7.31
N VAL A 107 -3.65 13.64 8.36
CA VAL A 107 -4.74 13.62 9.35
C VAL A 107 -4.68 14.92 10.15
N ARG A 108 -5.25 16.00 9.59
CA ARG A 108 -5.56 17.22 10.35
C ARG A 108 -6.58 16.82 11.43
N THR A 109 -6.11 16.57 12.65
CA THR A 109 -6.98 16.33 13.81
C THR A 109 -7.98 17.48 13.92
N GLN A 110 -9.22 17.25 13.48
CA GLN A 110 -10.29 18.23 13.62
C GLN A 110 -10.83 18.11 15.04
N HIS A 111 -10.41 19.01 15.93
CA HIS A 111 -11.01 19.14 17.26
C HIS A 111 -12.38 19.82 17.14
N ASN A 112 -13.41 19.03 16.79
CA ASN A 112 -14.78 19.52 16.81
C ASN A 112 -15.26 19.65 18.27
N HIS A 113 -15.16 20.83 18.84
CA HIS A 113 -15.67 21.10 20.19
C HIS A 113 -17.19 21.24 20.16
N LEU A 114 -17.90 20.16 20.47
CA LEU A 114 -19.35 20.19 20.66
C LEU A 114 -19.69 20.83 22.02
N TYR A 115 -20.28 22.02 22.02
CA TYR A 115 -20.78 22.66 23.23
C TYR A 115 -22.19 22.16 23.56
N VAL A 116 -22.33 21.40 24.65
CA VAL A 116 -23.61 20.92 25.17
C VAL A 116 -24.10 21.84 26.29
N GLY A 117 -24.88 22.86 25.95
CA GLY A 117 -25.43 23.83 26.89
C GLY A 117 -26.50 24.70 26.24
N SER A 118 -27.11 25.61 27.02
CA SER A 118 -28.13 26.52 26.48
C SER A 118 -27.49 27.64 25.64
N THR A 119 -28.21 28.13 24.62
CA THR A 119 -27.74 29.24 23.77
C THR A 119 -27.39 30.48 24.61
N SER A 120 -28.08 30.69 25.73
CA SER A 120 -27.82 31.80 26.67
C SER A 120 -26.48 31.65 27.40
N GLU A 121 -26.05 30.43 27.75
CA GLU A 121 -24.74 30.19 28.37
C GLU A 121 -23.60 30.33 27.37
N LEU A 122 -23.79 29.89 26.12
CA LEU A 122 -22.82 30.11 25.04
C LEU A 122 -22.57 31.62 24.83
N GLN A 123 -23.63 32.43 24.81
CA GLN A 123 -23.50 33.88 24.66
C GLN A 123 -22.77 34.54 25.85
N LYS A 124 -23.03 34.09 27.08
CA LYS A 124 -22.33 34.57 28.28
C LYS A 124 -20.84 34.19 28.24
N PHE A 125 -20.54 32.95 27.85
CA PHE A 125 -19.16 32.45 27.68
C PHE A 125 -18.39 33.27 26.64
N LEU A 126 -18.97 33.51 25.46
CA LEU A 126 -18.36 34.32 24.41
C LEU A 126 -18.14 35.78 24.85
N LYS A 127 -19.08 36.39 25.57
CA LYS A 127 -18.93 37.75 26.10
C LYS A 127 -17.84 37.84 27.17
N LYS A 128 -17.73 36.84 28.05
CA LYS A 128 -16.68 36.74 29.07
C LYS A 128 -15.29 36.59 28.46
N ASN A 129 -15.15 35.74 27.44
CA ASN A 129 -13.89 35.57 26.71
C ASN A 129 -13.49 36.83 25.93
N LYS A 130 -14.47 37.57 25.37
CA LYS A 130 -14.21 38.85 24.68
C LYS A 130 -13.73 39.96 25.62
N GLN A 131 -14.16 39.94 26.89
CA GLN A 131 -13.70 40.91 27.91
C GLN A 131 -12.34 40.53 28.50
N ASN A 132 -12.04 39.23 28.62
CA ASN A 132 -10.77 38.74 29.16
C ASN A 132 -9.64 38.67 28.11
N GLY A 133 -9.94 38.89 26.83
CA GLY A 133 -8.97 38.88 25.71
C GLY A 133 -8.48 40.26 25.27
N SER A 134 -8.59 41.29 26.12
CA SER A 134 -7.92 42.59 25.92
C SER A 134 -6.66 42.68 26.78
N THR A 135 -5.71 41.80 26.47
CA THR A 135 -4.25 41.95 26.61
C THR A 135 -3.61 41.07 25.56
#